data_AF-A0A7V1BX65-F1
#
_entry.id   AF-A0A7V1BX65-F1
#
_cell.length_a   1.000
_cell.length_b   1.000
_cell.length_c   1.000
_cell.angle_alpha   90.00
_cell.angle_beta   90.00
_cell.angle_gamma   90.00
#
_symmetry.space_group_name_H-M   'P 1'
#
loop_
_entity.id
_entity.type
_entity.pdbx_description
1 polymer ?
#
loop_
_entity_poly.entity_id
_entity_poly.type
_entity_poly.pdbx_seq_one_letter_code
_entity_poly.pdbx_strand_id
1 'polypeptide(L)'
;MSDNNFSIDTLRLDCAKEVEKITETLRRIVLKQFRKRGVVVALSGGIDSSVVGALCVYAFGKERVLGLLMPEKDSSQKTHELGRLITDHLEISTICEDITPILDAVGCYRRRDEAIKSVVPEYGPDYKCKIVLPSVLDDDRYRIFSVVVQSPEGEQIKVRLT
;
A
#
# COMPACT_ATOMS: atom_id res chain seq x y z
N MET A 1 37.87 -6.03 -16.86
CA MET A 1 37.04 -5.13 -16.02
C MET A 1 35.89 -4.70 -16.90
N SER A 2 34.70 -5.25 -16.69
CA SER A 2 33.53 -4.96 -17.52
C SER A 2 33.01 -3.57 -17.16
N ASP A 3 33.01 -2.66 -18.13
CA ASP A 3 32.41 -1.33 -18.03
C ASP A 3 30.96 -1.46 -17.56
N ASN A 4 30.71 -1.09 -16.31
CA ASN A 4 29.37 -1.08 -15.74
C ASN A 4 28.69 0.19 -16.25
N ASN A 5 28.23 0.12 -17.50
CA ASN A 5 27.63 1.23 -18.21
C ASN A 5 26.21 1.47 -17.69
N PHE A 6 26.10 2.13 -16.53
CA PHE A 6 24.84 2.63 -16.01
C PHE A 6 24.31 3.69 -16.98
N SER A 7 23.23 3.37 -17.69
CA SER A 7 22.52 4.31 -18.56
C SER A 7 21.02 4.27 -18.27
N ILE A 8 20.27 5.24 -18.80
CA ILE A 8 18.80 5.24 -18.72
C ILE A 8 18.22 3.95 -19.34
N ASP A 9 18.92 3.33 -20.29
CA ASP A 9 18.49 2.09 -20.92
C ASP A 9 18.53 0.91 -19.95
N THR A 10 19.31 0.97 -18.87
CA THR A 10 19.26 -0.03 -17.78
C THR A 10 17.92 -0.03 -17.05
N LEU A 11 17.16 1.07 -17.13
CA LEU A 11 15.80 1.18 -16.57
C LEU A 11 14.71 0.67 -17.54
N ARG A 12 15.06 0.28 -18.77
CA ARG A 12 14.08 -0.27 -19.71
C ARG A 12 13.70 -1.69 -19.30
N LEU A 13 12.44 -1.84 -18.92
CA LEU A 13 11.87 -3.12 -18.52
C LEU A 13 11.13 -3.77 -19.68
N ASP A 14 11.55 -4.98 -20.06
CA ASP A 14 10.72 -5.86 -20.88
C ASP A 14 9.60 -6.45 -20.01
N CYS A 15 8.43 -5.80 -20.05
CA CYS A 15 7.30 -6.16 -19.21
C CYS A 15 6.79 -7.57 -19.49
N ALA A 16 6.78 -8.02 -20.75
CA ALA A 16 6.29 -9.34 -21.11
C ALA A 16 7.21 -10.43 -20.53
N LYS A 17 8.52 -10.26 -20.70
CA LYS A 17 9.52 -11.19 -20.17
C LYS A 17 9.50 -11.27 -18.65
N GLU A 18 9.33 -10.14 -17.96
CA GLU A 18 9.24 -10.15 -16.50
C GLU A 18 7.94 -10.76 -15.99
N VAL A 19 6.81 -10.58 -16.69
CA VAL A 19 5.55 -11.29 -16.37
C VAL A 19 5.75 -12.81 -16.45
N GLU A 20 6.40 -13.32 -17.50
CA GLU A 20 6.70 -14.74 -17.64
C GLU A 20 7.57 -15.25 -16.49
N LYS A 21 8.70 -14.59 -16.25
CA LYS A 21 9.65 -14.95 -15.19
C LYS A 21 9.04 -14.92 -13.79
N ILE A 22 8.24 -13.89 -13.48
CA ILE A 22 7.57 -13.76 -12.18
C ILE A 22 6.50 -14.86 -12.05
N THR A 23 5.68 -15.10 -13.07
CA THR A 23 4.59 -16.07 -13.00
C THR A 23 5.10 -17.52 -12.94
N GLU A 24 6.21 -17.85 -13.61
CA GLU A 24 6.91 -19.12 -13.43
C GLU A 24 7.42 -19.31 -12.00
N THR A 25 8.00 -18.25 -11.42
CA THR A 25 8.47 -18.24 -10.04
C THR A 25 7.31 -18.47 -9.07
N LEU A 26 6.18 -17.77 -9.28
CA LEU A 26 4.96 -17.94 -8.49
C LEU A 26 4.43 -19.38 -8.58
N ARG A 27 4.33 -19.96 -9.78
CA ARG A 27 3.91 -21.36 -9.98
C ARG A 27 4.84 -22.35 -9.27
N ARG A 28 6.16 -22.15 -9.36
CA ARG A 28 7.14 -23.00 -8.69
C ARG A 28 7.00 -22.92 -7.16
N ILE A 29 6.94 -21.72 -6.61
CA ILE A 29 6.87 -21.52 -5.15
C ILE A 29 5.53 -22.03 -4.60
N VAL A 30 4.41 -21.60 -5.17
CA VAL A 30 3.08 -21.91 -4.61
C VAL A 30 2.69 -23.36 -4.87
N LEU A 31 2.80 -23.84 -6.12
CA LEU A 31 2.28 -25.16 -6.50
C LEU A 31 3.26 -26.30 -6.21
N LYS A 32 4.57 -26.08 -6.34
CA LYS A 32 5.58 -27.15 -6.18
C LYS A 32 6.20 -27.17 -4.78
N GLN A 33 6.70 -26.02 -4.31
CA GLN A 33 7.40 -25.93 -3.03
C GLN A 33 6.44 -25.96 -1.85
N PHE A 34 5.44 -25.09 -1.81
CA PHE A 34 4.44 -25.06 -0.73
C PHE A 34 3.27 -26.01 -0.93
N ARG A 35 3.13 -26.58 -2.14
CA ARG A 35 2.04 -27.51 -2.52
C ARG A 35 0.65 -26.95 -2.19
N LYS A 36 0.46 -25.66 -2.41
CA LYS A 36 -0.81 -24.96 -2.25
C LYS A 36 -1.55 -24.89 -3.58
N ARG A 37 -2.86 -24.66 -3.50
CA ARG A 37 -3.76 -24.67 -4.66
C ARG A 37 -4.12 -23.29 -5.17
N GLY A 38 -3.68 -22.24 -4.50
CA GLY A 38 -4.06 -20.87 -4.80
C GLY A 38 -3.42 -19.89 -3.82
N VAL A 39 -3.83 -18.63 -3.92
CA VAL A 39 -3.28 -17.52 -3.14
C VAL A 39 -4.39 -16.61 -2.62
N VAL A 40 -4.12 -15.94 -1.50
CA VAL A 40 -4.92 -14.81 -1.00
C VAL A 40 -4.07 -13.56 -1.20
N VAL A 41 -4.65 -12.50 -1.79
CA VAL A 41 -3.95 -11.25 -2.07
C VAL A 41 -4.74 -10.09 -1.46
N ALA A 42 -4.09 -9.33 -0.58
CA ALA A 42 -4.65 -8.08 -0.07
C ALA A 42 -4.61 -7.02 -1.17
N LEU A 43 -5.76 -6.40 -1.47
CA LEU A 43 -5.92 -5.43 -2.55
C LEU A 43 -6.41 -4.10 -1.97
N SER A 44 -5.59 -3.05 -2.12
CA SER A 44 -5.92 -1.70 -1.62
C SER A 44 -6.37 -0.75 -2.72
N GLY A 45 -6.33 -1.18 -3.99
CA GLY A 45 -6.51 -0.29 -5.14
C GLY A 45 -5.24 0.48 -5.52
N GLY A 46 -4.13 0.29 -4.79
CA GLY A 46 -2.81 0.79 -5.17
C GLY A 46 -2.19 -0.02 -6.31
N ILE A 47 -1.30 0.62 -7.07
CA ILE A 47 -0.66 0.03 -8.25
C ILE A 47 0.07 -1.28 -7.93
N ASP A 48 0.82 -1.33 -6.82
CA ASP A 48 1.60 -2.50 -6.44
C ASP A 48 0.71 -3.73 -6.21
N SER A 49 -0.30 -3.58 -5.34
CA SER A 49 -1.23 -4.68 -5.04
C SER A 49 -2.02 -5.11 -6.27
N SER A 50 -2.36 -4.17 -7.16
CA SER A 50 -3.09 -4.45 -8.40
C SER A 50 -2.25 -5.27 -9.38
N VAL A 51 -0.97 -4.92 -9.55
CA VAL A 51 -0.02 -5.68 -10.37
C VAL A 51 0.18 -7.08 -9.81
N VAL A 52 0.32 -7.22 -8.48
CA VAL A 52 0.43 -8.53 -7.83
C VAL A 52 -0.83 -9.37 -8.08
N GLY A 53 -2.02 -8.80 -7.90
CA GLY A 53 -3.29 -9.47 -8.18
C GLY A 53 -3.38 -9.98 -9.62
N ALA A 54 -3.05 -9.12 -10.59
CA ALA A 54 -3.06 -9.47 -12.02
C ALA A 54 -2.06 -10.60 -12.34
N LEU A 55 -0.84 -10.54 -11.81
CA LEU A 55 0.17 -11.59 -11.98
C LEU A 55 -0.27 -12.91 -11.35
N CYS A 56 -0.94 -12.88 -10.20
CA CYS A 56 -1.50 -14.08 -9.57
C CYS A 56 -2.61 -14.71 -10.43
N VAL A 57 -3.51 -13.89 -10.99
CA VAL A 57 -4.55 -14.39 -11.91
C VAL A 57 -3.93 -14.97 -13.17
N TYR A 58 -2.91 -14.32 -13.75
CA TYR A 58 -2.18 -14.87 -14.90
C TYR A 58 -1.45 -16.19 -14.56
N ALA A 59 -0.87 -16.29 -13.36
CA ALA A 59 -0.14 -17.47 -12.93
C ALA A 59 -1.05 -18.67 -12.65
N PHE A 60 -2.20 -18.45 -12.01
CA PHE A 60 -3.00 -19.52 -11.41
C PHE A 60 -4.43 -19.64 -11.97
N GLY A 61 -4.93 -18.63 -12.68
CA GLY A 61 -6.33 -18.47 -13.03
C GLY A 61 -7.14 -17.85 -11.88
N LYS A 62 -8.19 -17.08 -12.24
CA LYS A 62 -9.03 -16.34 -11.29
C LYS A 62 -9.65 -17.21 -10.18
N GLU A 63 -10.02 -18.44 -10.50
CA GLU A 63 -10.61 -19.40 -9.54
C GLU A 63 -9.66 -19.82 -8.40
N ARG A 64 -8.36 -19.53 -8.53
CA ARG A 64 -7.33 -19.85 -7.54
C ARG A 64 -6.78 -18.61 -6.83
N VAL A 65 -7.42 -17.47 -7.00
CA VAL A 65 -7.05 -16.20 -6.37
C VAL A 65 -8.23 -15.70 -5.56
N LEU A 66 -7.98 -15.44 -4.28
CA LEU A 66 -8.94 -14.78 -3.39
C LEU A 66 -8.44 -13.35 -3.10
N GLY A 67 -9.22 -12.36 -3.48
CA GLY A 67 -8.99 -10.97 -3.10
C GLY A 67 -9.42 -10.73 -1.65
N LEU A 68 -8.62 -9.96 -0.92
CA LEU A 68 -8.94 -9.51 0.44
C LEU A 68 -8.88 -7.98 0.49
N LEU A 69 -10.03 -7.35 0.70
CA LEU A 69 -10.14 -5.91 0.96
C LEU A 69 -10.18 -5.72 2.48
N MET A 70 -9.35 -4.82 3.01
CA MET A 70 -9.31 -4.53 4.44
C MET A 70 -9.49 -3.03 4.72
N PRO A 71 -10.73 -2.51 4.61
CA PRO A 71 -11.03 -1.13 5.00
C PRO A 71 -10.70 -0.81 6.44
N GLU A 72 -10.38 0.45 6.71
CA GLU A 72 -10.46 1.00 8.07
C GLU A 72 -10.96 2.45 8.06
N LYS A 73 -11.29 3.01 9.23
CA LYS A 73 -12.00 4.30 9.33
C LYS A 73 -11.27 5.50 8.70
N ASP A 74 -9.94 5.48 8.64
CA ASP A 74 -9.14 6.54 8.02
C ASP A 74 -8.84 6.26 6.53
N SER A 75 -9.30 5.12 6.01
CA SER A 75 -9.17 4.79 4.60
C SER A 75 -10.08 5.68 3.79
N SER A 76 -9.52 6.30 2.74
CA SER A 76 -10.33 7.15 1.88
C SER A 76 -11.40 6.33 1.17
N GLN A 77 -12.60 6.89 1.01
CA GLN A 77 -13.70 6.24 0.28
C GLN A 77 -13.27 5.82 -1.14
N LYS A 78 -12.41 6.63 -1.78
CA LYS A 78 -11.81 6.35 -3.08
C LYS A 78 -10.92 5.11 -3.08
N THR A 79 -10.25 4.80 -1.97
CA THR A 79 -9.41 3.59 -1.83
C THR A 79 -10.27 2.32 -1.91
N HIS A 80 -11.46 2.30 -1.29
CA HIS A 80 -12.37 1.16 -1.38
C HIS A 80 -12.92 0.95 -2.78
N GLU A 81 -13.30 2.02 -3.46
CA GLU A 81 -13.77 1.97 -4.84
C GLU A 81 -12.69 1.42 -5.78
N LEU A 82 -11.43 1.86 -5.62
CA LEU A 82 -10.30 1.35 -6.40
C LEU A 82 -9.99 -0.11 -6.11
N GLY A 83 -10.08 -0.52 -4.84
CA GLY A 83 -9.94 -1.93 -4.44
C GLY A 83 -10.99 -2.82 -5.10
N ARG A 84 -12.26 -2.38 -5.14
CA ARG A 84 -13.34 -3.09 -5.85
C ARG A 84 -13.14 -3.09 -7.36
N LEU A 85 -12.73 -1.95 -7.93
CA LEU A 85 -12.50 -1.83 -9.36
C LEU A 85 -11.51 -2.89 -9.87
N ILE A 86 -10.40 -3.10 -9.15
CA ILE A 86 -9.41 -4.10 -9.57
C ILE A 86 -9.91 -5.53 -9.35
N THR A 87 -10.61 -5.82 -8.26
CA THR A 87 -11.14 -7.18 -8.03
C THR A 87 -12.19 -7.56 -9.07
N ASP A 88 -13.05 -6.61 -9.45
CA ASP A 88 -14.08 -6.79 -10.45
C ASP A 88 -13.45 -6.95 -11.85
N HIS A 89 -12.45 -6.13 -12.17
CA HIS A 89 -11.69 -6.25 -13.43
C HIS A 89 -11.00 -7.61 -13.58
N LEU A 90 -10.47 -8.16 -12.49
CA LEU A 90 -9.80 -9.46 -12.46
C LEU A 90 -10.77 -10.64 -12.34
N GLU A 91 -12.06 -10.38 -12.11
CA GLU A 91 -13.13 -11.37 -11.93
C GLU A 91 -12.83 -12.40 -10.82
N ILE A 92 -12.17 -11.97 -9.74
CA ILE A 92 -11.79 -12.85 -8.64
C ILE A 92 -12.80 -12.83 -7.50
N SER A 93 -12.93 -13.96 -6.81
CA SER A 93 -13.66 -14.01 -5.53
C SER A 93 -13.00 -13.07 -4.53
N THR A 94 -13.80 -12.31 -3.79
CA THR A 94 -13.30 -11.26 -2.90
C THR A 94 -14.02 -11.26 -1.56
N ILE A 95 -13.26 -11.10 -0.48
CA ILE A 95 -13.76 -10.87 0.89
C ILE A 95 -13.42 -9.44 1.28
N CYS A 96 -14.34 -8.76 1.95
CA CYS A 96 -14.13 -7.41 2.48
C CYS A 96 -14.32 -7.44 4.00
N GLU A 97 -13.25 -7.17 4.75
CA GLU A 97 -13.23 -7.17 6.20
C GLU A 97 -12.85 -5.78 6.72
N ASP A 98 -13.79 -5.09 7.38
CA ASP A 98 -13.47 -3.85 8.08
C ASP A 98 -12.58 -4.14 9.29
N ILE A 99 -11.33 -3.67 9.25
CA ILE A 99 -10.35 -3.88 10.31
C ILE A 99 -10.35 -2.73 11.34
N THR A 100 -11.24 -1.74 11.22
CA THR A 100 -11.41 -0.67 12.21
C THR A 100 -11.57 -1.22 13.63
N PRO A 101 -12.46 -2.20 13.90
CA PRO A 101 -12.71 -2.64 15.27
C PRO A 101 -11.50 -3.28 15.93
N ILE A 102 -10.70 -4.05 15.18
CA ILE A 102 -9.50 -4.68 15.73
C ILE A 102 -8.41 -3.64 15.97
N LEU A 103 -8.26 -2.65 15.08
CA LEU A 103 -7.30 -1.55 15.25
C LEU A 103 -7.66 -0.67 16.45
N ASP A 104 -8.94 -0.38 16.66
CA ASP A 104 -9.45 0.29 17.86
C ASP A 104 -9.19 -0.55 19.12
N ALA A 105 -9.53 -1.84 19.11
CA ALA A 105 -9.40 -2.74 20.25
C ALA A 105 -7.95 -2.89 20.73
N VAL A 106 -6.97 -2.96 19.80
CA VAL A 106 -5.56 -3.02 20.17
C VAL A 106 -4.96 -1.64 20.50
N GLY A 107 -5.75 -0.57 20.41
CA GLY A 107 -5.34 0.79 20.74
C GLY A 107 -4.42 1.44 19.70
N CYS A 108 -4.54 1.05 18.42
CA CYS A 108 -3.76 1.63 17.33
C CYS A 108 -3.97 3.15 17.24
N TYR A 109 -5.23 3.58 17.13
CA TYR A 109 -5.57 4.99 17.01
C TYR A 109 -5.24 5.79 18.28
N ARG A 110 -5.46 5.21 19.47
CA ARG A 110 -5.06 5.84 20.74
C ARG A 110 -3.55 6.14 20.76
N ARG A 111 -2.71 5.16 20.41
CA ARG A 111 -1.24 5.32 20.38
C ARG A 111 -0.80 6.33 19.31
N ARG A 112 -1.45 6.33 18.14
CA ARG A 112 -1.22 7.33 17.10
C ARG A 112 -1.53 8.73 17.62
N ASP A 113 -2.72 8.93 18.19
CA ASP A 113 -3.17 10.24 18.64
C ASP A 113 -2.31 10.76 19.79
N GLU A 114 -1.87 9.89 20.72
CA GLU A 114 -0.89 10.22 21.76
C GLU A 114 0.45 10.67 21.16
N ALA A 115 0.94 9.98 20.13
CA ALA A 115 2.18 10.35 19.46
C ALA A 115 2.08 11.71 18.74
N ILE A 116 0.95 11.99 18.06
CA ILE A 116 0.72 13.29 17.42
C ILE A 116 0.60 14.39 18.47
N LYS A 117 -0.15 14.16 19.56
CA LYS A 117 -0.28 15.13 20.67
C LYS A 117 1.04 15.48 21.34
N SER A 118 2.03 14.60 21.31
CA SER A 118 3.36 14.89 21.87
C SER A 118 4.10 16.01 21.12
N VAL A 119 3.73 16.28 19.86
CA VAL A 119 4.31 17.32 19.01
C VAL A 119 3.32 18.41 18.60
N VAL A 120 2.01 18.12 18.64
CA VAL A 120 0.92 19.07 18.38
C VAL A 120 -0.15 18.92 19.49
N PRO A 121 0.02 19.57 20.65
CA PRO A 121 -0.86 19.40 21.82
C PRO A 121 -2.36 19.66 21.57
N GLU A 122 -2.69 20.50 20.59
CA GLU A 122 -4.04 20.86 20.18
C GLU A 122 -4.75 19.81 19.31
N TYR A 123 -4.04 18.74 18.89
CA TYR A 123 -4.60 17.69 18.05
C TYR A 123 -5.81 16.99 18.71
N GLY A 124 -6.94 16.96 18.01
CA GLY A 124 -8.21 16.40 18.48
C GLY A 124 -8.83 15.35 17.55
N PRO A 125 -9.96 14.74 17.94
CA PRO A 125 -10.62 13.65 17.19
C PRO A 125 -11.01 14.01 15.75
N ASP A 126 -11.40 15.26 15.49
CA ASP A 126 -11.88 15.70 14.17
C ASP A 126 -10.76 16.26 13.27
N TYR A 127 -9.50 16.14 13.71
CA TYR A 127 -8.36 16.60 12.94
C TYR A 127 -8.00 15.57 11.88
N LYS A 128 -7.64 16.05 10.69
CA LYS A 128 -6.97 15.21 9.68
C LYS A 128 -5.48 15.23 9.94
N CYS A 129 -4.79 14.13 9.69
CA CYS A 129 -3.34 14.07 9.78
C CYS A 129 -2.72 13.34 8.60
N LYS A 130 -1.49 13.74 8.24
CA LYS A 130 -0.64 12.99 7.32
C LYS A 130 0.83 13.17 7.67
N ILE A 131 1.64 12.17 7.35
CA ILE A 131 3.09 12.27 7.40
C ILE A 131 3.59 12.66 6.01
N VAL A 132 4.46 13.67 5.95
CA VAL A 132 5.05 14.16 4.71
C VAL A 132 6.57 14.17 4.81
N LEU A 133 7.23 13.88 3.68
CA LEU A 133 8.66 14.06 3.51
C LEU A 133 8.88 15.35 2.70
N PRO A 134 9.93 16.14 2.97
CA PRO A 134 10.32 17.23 2.07
C PRO A 134 10.63 16.72 0.65
N SER A 135 10.43 17.59 -0.33
CA SER A 135 10.73 17.34 -1.74
C SER A 135 12.17 16.85 -1.93
N VAL A 136 12.34 15.96 -2.91
CA VAL A 136 13.63 15.36 -3.27
C VAL A 136 14.55 16.38 -3.96
N LEU A 137 13.97 17.42 -4.58
CA LEU A 137 14.68 18.38 -5.43
C LEU A 137 15.17 19.61 -4.68
N ASP A 138 14.75 19.79 -3.42
CA ASP A 138 14.83 21.11 -2.77
C ASP A 138 16.08 21.28 -1.88
N ASP A 139 16.77 20.19 -1.46
CA ASP A 139 17.96 20.30 -0.59
C ASP A 139 18.77 18.98 -0.42
N ASP A 140 20.06 19.12 -0.08
CA ASP A 140 21.01 18.02 0.28
C ASP A 140 20.95 17.64 1.77
N ARG A 141 20.10 18.28 2.56
CA ARG A 141 19.92 17.99 4.00
C ARG A 141 19.23 16.65 4.26
N TYR A 142 19.47 16.09 5.45
CA TYR A 142 18.74 14.92 5.94
C TYR A 142 17.23 15.12 5.87
N ARG A 143 16.57 14.19 5.17
CA ARG A 143 15.12 14.20 4.95
C ARG A 143 14.43 13.67 6.20
N ILE A 144 13.94 14.60 6.99
CA ILE A 144 13.22 14.31 8.22
C ILE A 144 11.73 14.45 7.96
N PHE A 145 10.95 13.49 8.45
CA PHE A 145 9.50 13.50 8.33
C PHE A 145 8.88 14.68 9.07
N SER A 146 7.76 15.18 8.57
CA SER A 146 6.90 16.12 9.29
C SER A 146 5.52 15.52 9.45
N VAL A 147 4.87 15.76 10.57
CA VAL A 147 3.42 15.59 10.70
C VAL A 147 2.76 16.88 10.23
N VAL A 148 1.75 16.75 9.37
CA VAL A 148 0.84 17.83 9.02
C VAL A 148 -0.52 17.46 9.60
N VAL A 149 -1.06 18.31 10.46
CA VAL A 149 -2.43 18.19 10.96
C VAL A 149 -3.27 19.33 10.41
N GLN A 150 -4.56 19.07 10.20
CA GLN A 150 -5.54 20.05 9.76
C GLN A 150 -6.73 20.04 10.72
N SER A 151 -7.05 21.19 11.29
CA SER A 151 -8.21 21.36 12.17
C SER A 151 -9.53 21.26 11.39
N PRO A 152 -10.67 21.05 12.07
CA PRO A 152 -12.00 21.09 11.44
C PRO A 152 -12.30 22.41 10.72
N GLU A 153 -11.74 23.53 11.20
CA GLU A 153 -11.84 24.87 10.61
C GLU A 153 -10.93 25.06 9.40
N GLY A 154 -10.05 24.08 9.13
CA GLY A 154 -9.15 24.05 7.98
C GLY A 154 -7.76 24.62 8.23
N GLU A 155 -7.44 25.04 9.45
CA GLU A 155 -6.10 25.51 9.81
C GLU A 155 -5.10 24.35 9.77
N GLN A 156 -3.92 24.58 9.18
CA GLN A 156 -2.88 23.55 9.05
C GLN A 156 -1.67 23.87 9.90
N ILE A 157 -1.25 22.88 10.69
CA ILE A 157 -0.02 22.93 11.49
C ILE A 157 0.93 21.86 10.95
N LYS A 158 2.17 22.26 10.66
CA LYS A 158 3.24 21.37 10.20
C LYS A 158 4.37 21.35 11.22
N VAL A 159 4.59 20.18 11.84
CA VAL A 159 5.68 20.00 12.81
C VAL A 159 6.66 18.95 12.30
N ARG A 160 7.95 19.28 12.35
CA ARG A 160 9.03 18.38 11.98
C ARG A 160 9.27 17.38 13.12
N LEU A 161 9.35 16.08 12.79
CA LEU A 161 9.57 15.01 13.78
C LEU A 161 11.08 14.83 14.00
N THR A 162 11.58 15.13 15.19
CA THR A 162 13.01 15.02 15.54
C THR A 162 13.27 13.86 16.49
#